data_AF-A0A497I030-F1
#
_entry.id   AF-A0A497I030-F1
#
_cell.length_a   1.000
_cell.length_b   1.000
_cell.length_c   1.000
_cell.angle_alpha   90.00
_cell.angle_beta   90.00
_cell.angle_gamma   90.00
#
_symmetry.space_group_name_H-M   'P 1'
#
loop_
_entity.id
_entity.type
_entity.pdbx_description
1 polymer ?
#
loop_
_entity_poly.entity_id
_entity_poly.type
_entity_poly.pdbx_seq_one_letter_code
_entity_poly.pdbx_strand_id
1 'polypeptide(L)' 'MEEVDFDTIKEEWNEYKLKDGTTLKIKIVLIKVVRGDTYDQFGDPVYMVNTQNIVKVTNVPKNLKKTPESSMVR' A
#
# COMPACT_ATOMS: atom_id res chain seq x y z
N MET A 1 -25.31 -5.66 -0.61
CA MET A 1 -23.83 -5.61 -0.67
C MET A 1 -23.33 -7.02 -0.90
N GLU A 2 -22.37 -7.21 -1.81
CA GLU A 2 -21.90 -8.52 -2.24
C GLU A 2 -20.37 -8.51 -2.34
N GLU A 3 -19.72 -9.55 -1.83
CA GLU A 3 -18.27 -9.75 -2.03
C GLU A 3 -18.01 -10.24 -3.45
N VAL A 4 -16.99 -9.67 -4.09
CA VAL A 4 -16.68 -9.93 -5.50
C VAL A 4 -15.26 -10.46 -5.60
N ASP A 5 -15.11 -11.63 -6.21
CA ASP A 5 -13.82 -12.21 -6.56
C ASP A 5 -13.15 -11.40 -7.67
N PHE A 6 -11.82 -11.39 -7.70
CA PHE A 6 -11.06 -10.64 -8.69
C PHE A 6 -9.75 -11.34 -9.07
N ASP A 7 -9.31 -11.09 -10.30
CA ASP A 7 -7.97 -11.43 -10.77
C ASP A 7 -7.08 -10.19 -10.79
N THR A 8 -5.86 -10.31 -10.29
CA THR A 8 -4.88 -9.23 -10.32
C THR A 8 -4.29 -9.08 -11.73
N ILE A 9 -4.70 -8.05 -12.47
CA ILE A 9 -4.13 -7.74 -13.80
C ILE A 9 -2.73 -7.11 -13.66
N LYS A 10 -2.56 -6.12 -12.78
CA LYS A 10 -1.30 -5.41 -12.57
C LYS A 10 -1.21 -4.83 -11.15
N GLU A 11 -0.12 -5.10 -10.45
CA GLU A 11 0.10 -4.65 -9.07
C GLU A 11 1.61 -4.42 -8.81
N GLU A 12 2.08 -3.20 -9.09
CA GLU A 12 3.49 -2.83 -9.07
C GLU A 12 3.88 -1.97 -7.85
N TRP A 13 5.19 -1.81 -7.64
CA TRP A 13 5.74 -0.88 -6.66
C TRP A 13 5.73 0.55 -7.20
N ASN A 14 5.23 1.47 -6.38
CA ASN A 14 5.45 2.90 -6.58
C ASN A 14 6.76 3.30 -5.88
N GLU A 15 7.63 4.05 -6.57
CA GLU A 15 8.92 4.47 -6.04
C GLU A 15 9.00 5.99 -5.91
N TYR A 16 9.41 6.46 -4.72
CA TYR A 16 9.51 7.88 -4.39
C TYR A 16 10.88 8.19 -3.82
N LYS A 17 11.64 9.02 -4.52
CA LYS A 17 12.89 9.57 -4.01
C LYS A 17 12.60 10.81 -3.17
N LEU A 18 12.92 10.76 -1.89
CA LEU A 18 12.74 11.87 -0.96
C LEU A 18 13.91 12.86 -1.05
N LYS A 19 13.68 14.08 -0.55
CA LYS A 19 14.68 15.16 -0.58
C LYS A 19 15.93 14.88 0.26
N ASP A 20 15.83 13.99 1.24
CA ASP A 20 16.96 13.54 2.07
C ASP A 20 17.82 12.47 1.37
N GLY A 21 17.41 11.96 0.21
CA GLY A 21 18.08 10.88 -0.52
C GLY A 21 17.52 9.48 -0.27
N THR A 22 16.63 9.31 0.72
CA THR A 22 15.90 8.06 0.97
C THR A 22 14.98 7.72 -0.21
N THR A 23 14.81 6.44 -0.51
CA THR A 23 13.82 5.95 -1.49
C THR A 23 12.77 5.12 -0.78
N LEU A 24 11.51 5.58 -0.85
CA LEU A 24 10.35 4.80 -0.41
C LEU A 24 9.80 4.01 -1.59
N LYS A 25 9.59 2.72 -1.38
CA LYS A 25 8.80 1.87 -2.27
C LYS A 25 7.50 1.50 -1.56
N ILE A 26 6.37 1.78 -2.19
CA ILE A 26 5.04 1.49 -1.65
C ILE A 26 4.26 0.66 -2.66
N LYS A 27 3.78 -0.50 -2.22
CA LYS A 27 2.87 -1.34 -2.98
C LYS A 27 1.54 -1.40 -2.25
N ILE A 28 0.47 -1.02 -2.93
CA ILE A 28 -0.90 -1.20 -2.45
C ILE A 28 -1.35 -2.57 -2.93
N VAL A 29 -1.73 -3.43 -1.99
CA VAL A 29 -2.25 -4.77 -2.27
C VAL A 29 -3.75 -4.76 -2.02
N LEU A 30 -4.53 -5.17 -3.01
CA LEU A 30 -5.98 -5.33 -2.87
C LEU A 30 -6.28 -6.67 -2.20
N ILE A 31 -7.03 -6.66 -1.11
CA ILE A 31 -7.34 -7.86 -0.32
C ILE A 31 -8.78 -8.30 -0.54
N LYS A 32 -9.72 -7.35 -0.55
CA LYS A 32 -11.14 -7.63 -0.62
C LYS A 32 -11.88 -6.53 -1.36
N VAL A 33 -12.89 -6.93 -2.13
CA VAL A 33 -13.80 -6.05 -2.85
C VAL A 33 -15.23 -6.37 -2.44
N VAL A 34 -15.99 -5.35 -2.07
CA VAL A 34 -17.42 -5.46 -1.80
C VAL A 34 -18.15 -4.46 -2.69
N ARG A 35 -19.02 -4.97 -3.56
CA ARG A 35 -19.93 -4.13 -4.36
C ARG A 35 -21.10 -3.68 -3.48
N GLY A 36 -21.30 -2.38 -3.40
CA GLY A 36 -22.43 -1.76 -2.73
C GLY A 36 -23.72 -1.85 -3.53
N ASP A 37 -24.84 -1.52 -2.88
CA ASP A 37 -26.16 -1.47 -3.54
C ASP A 37 -26.51 -0.05 -4.04
N THR A 38 -25.59 0.90 -3.89
CA THR A 38 -25.72 2.30 -4.31
C THR A 38 -24.92 2.56 -5.57
N TYR A 39 -25.38 3.53 -6.36
CA TYR A 39 -24.74 3.97 -7.59
C TYR A 39 -24.34 5.44 -7.47
N ASP A 40 -23.22 5.80 -8.10
CA ASP A 40 -22.78 7.19 -8.16
C ASP A 40 -23.59 8.01 -9.18
N GLN A 41 -23.23 9.28 -9.37
CA GLN A 41 -23.92 10.19 -10.29
C GLN A 41 -23.87 9.77 -11.76
N PHE A 42 -22.95 8.89 -12.14
CA PHE A 42 -22.79 8.37 -13.50
C PHE A 42 -23.51 7.03 -13.68
N GLY A 43 -24.09 6.48 -12.62
CA GLY A 43 -24.78 5.18 -12.65
C GLY A 43 -23.83 4.00 -12.44
N ASP A 44 -22.61 4.22 -11.97
CA ASP A 44 -21.67 3.15 -11.65
C ASP A 44 -21.88 2.63 -10.22
N PRO A 45 -21.83 1.32 -9.97
CA PRO A 45 -21.98 0.78 -8.63
C PRO A 45 -20.80 1.19 -7.75
N VAL A 46 -21.08 1.63 -6.52
CA VAL A 46 -20.06 2.03 -5.56
C VAL A 46 -19.39 0.78 -4.98
N TYR A 47 -18.07 0.70 -5.02
CA TYR A 47 -17.29 -0.37 -4.41
C TYR A 47 -16.59 0.08 -3.13
N MET A 48 -16.59 -0.79 -2.13
CA MET A 48 -15.73 -0.69 -0.96
C MET A 48 -14.58 -1.69 -1.11
N VAL A 49 -13.37 -1.25 -0.80
CA VAL A 49 -12.17 -2.09 -0.89
C VAL A 49 -11.43 -2.12 0.42
N ASN A 50 -10.87 -3.28 0.75
CA ASN A 50 -9.85 -3.40 1.77
C ASN A 50 -8.49 -3.58 1.11
N THR A 51 -7.53 -2.75 1.51
CA THR A 51 -6.19 -2.75 0.96
C THR A 51 -5.15 -2.79 2.08
N GLN A 52 -3.96 -3.31 1.75
CA GLN A 52 -2.80 -3.24 2.61
C GLN A 52 -1.67 -2.50 1.90
N ASN A 53 -1.00 -1.61 2.62
CA ASN A 53 0.21 -0.94 2.14
C ASN A 53 1.43 -1.74 2.59
N ILE A 54 2.21 -2.25 1.63
CA ILE A 54 3.54 -2.77 1.90
C ILE A 54 4.54 -1.63 1.64
N VAL A 55 5.32 -1.29 2.67
CA VAL A 55 6.29 -0.19 2.61
C VAL A 55 7.69 -0.75 2.76
N LYS A 56 8.57 -0.39 1.81
CA LYS A 56 9.99 -0.71 1.85
C LYS A 56 10.80 0.58 1.74
N VAL A 57 11.75 0.73 2.66
CA VAL A 57 12.66 1.88 2.67
C VAL A 57 14.04 1.44 2.17
N THR A 58 14.59 2.17 1.22
CA THR A 58 15.88 1.89 0.58
C THR A 58 16.71 3.17 0.46
N ASN A 59 18.01 3.04 0.18
CA ASN A 59 18.91 4.17 -0.07
C ASN A 59 18.96 5.22 1.06
N VAL A 60 18.67 4.81 2.30
CA VAL A 60 18.72 5.69 3.48
C VAL A 60 20.15 6.20 3.70
N PRO A 61 20.38 7.53 3.73
CA PRO A 61 21.67 8.12 4.09
C PRO A 61 22.22 7.59 5.41
N LYS A 62 23.55 7.41 5.51
CA LYS A 62 24.20 6.85 6.70
C LYS A 62 23.91 7.65 7.97
N ASN A 63 23.84 8.98 7.88
CA ASN A 63 23.55 9.87 9.01
C ASN A 63 22.10 9.74 9.54
N LEU A 64 21.19 9.10 8.80
CA LEU A 64 19.83 8.82 9.24
C LEU A 64 19.66 7.39 9.78
N LYS A 65 20.65 6.52 9.59
CA LYS A 65 20.63 5.16 10.14
C LYS A 65 21.04 5.19 11.61
N LYS A 66 20.17 4.69 12.49
CA LYS A 66 20.56 4.34 13.85
C LYS A 66 21.04 2.90 13.88
N THR A 67 22.10 2.61 14.64
CA THR A 67 22.40 1.22 15.00
C THR A 67 21.20 0.66 15.76
N PRO A 68 20.79 -0.60 15.51
CA PRO A 68 19.82 -1.25 16.37
C PRO A 68 20.40 -1.23 17.78
N GLU A 69 19.82 -0.48 18.71
CA GLU A 69 20.08 -0.71 20.12
C GLU A 69 19.63 -2.14 20.41
N SER A 70 20.41 -2.85 21.22
CA SER A 70 20.16 -4.22 21.66
C SER A 70 18.91 -4.30 22.56
N SER A 71 17.74 -3.92 22.05
CA SER A 71 16.46 -3.85 22.76
C SER A 71 15.33 -4.50 21.97
N MET A 72 15.60 -5.68 21.39
CA MET A 72 14.57 -6.65 21.01
C MET A 72 15.07 -8.07 21.29
N VAL A 73 15.46 -8.34 22.53
CA VAL A 73 15.44 -9.70 23.09
C VAL A 73 14.85 -9.59 24.50
N ARG A 74 13.52 -9.62 24.56
CA ARG A 74 12.75 -10.26 25.64
C ARG A 74 11.47 -10.78 25.04
#